data_AF-A0A4Z0A2H5-F1
#
_entry.id   AF-A0A4Z0A2H5-F1
#
_cell.length_a   1.000
_cell.length_b   1.000
_cell.length_c   1.000
_cell.angle_alpha   90.00
_cell.angle_beta   90.00
_cell.angle_gamma   90.00
#
_symmetry.space_group_name_H-M   'P 1'
#
loop_
_entity.id
_entity.type
_entity.pdbx_description
1 polymer ?
#
loop_
_entity_poly.entity_id
_entity_poly.type
_entity_poly.pdbx_seq_one_letter_code
_entity_poly.pdbx_strand_id
1 'polypeptide(L)'
;MSLSYKSATAYVFADIFDEYIYTPPPAPASPPSTPSSSLTPPPVPASQSDTPPTVLEVPLGTLIECLNIFGTAGAGASGAKHKKWRKAGDDDGDAHDDEGHGGRIENFFGPAGGEKRTGMRLSYAGEGHPLTLLVLEDAAGPTATCEITTYDAEPHLELPFDAEQTALKIILKSSWLRDALSELDPSSDKLTFIGNPPTAHGTNTTAARTAARATAKPMLRIQAVGSFGSTEMDYPNDREVLETFECTRTVSFSYRYSNITRAIRALQHSTKTSLRIDEEGLLSLQFLMPSPKPRGGTSDAFIEFRCLPLDEDI
;
A
#
# COMPACT_ATOMS: atom_id res chain seq x y z
N MET A 1 -26.25 -12.68 -6.90
CA MET A 1 -24.87 -12.67 -6.37
C MET A 1 -24.36 -11.24 -6.50
N SER A 2 -24.46 -10.42 -5.44
CA SER A 2 -23.91 -9.06 -5.48
C SER A 2 -22.38 -9.13 -5.51
N LEU A 3 -21.79 -8.70 -6.63
CA LEU A 3 -20.35 -8.60 -6.84
C LEU A 3 -19.83 -7.42 -6.02
N SER A 4 -19.46 -7.66 -4.76
CA SER A 4 -18.72 -6.66 -3.97
C SER A 4 -17.31 -6.52 -4.57
N TYR A 5 -17.12 -5.45 -5.34
CA TYR A 5 -15.89 -5.12 -6.03
C TYR A 5 -14.91 -4.39 -5.08
N LYS A 6 -13.62 -4.65 -5.27
CA LYS A 6 -12.52 -4.05 -4.48
C LYS A 6 -11.30 -3.83 -5.37
N SER A 7 -10.48 -2.86 -5.01
CA SER A 7 -9.18 -2.59 -5.63
C SER A 7 -8.13 -2.30 -4.55
N ALA A 8 -6.87 -2.63 -4.83
CA ALA A 8 -5.75 -2.32 -3.97
C ALA A 8 -4.57 -1.83 -4.83
N THR A 9 -3.99 -0.69 -4.47
CA THR A 9 -2.89 -0.06 -5.20
C THR A 9 -1.77 0.27 -4.22
N ALA A 10 -0.53 -0.12 -4.55
CA ALA A 10 0.66 0.24 -3.78
C ALA A 10 1.45 1.31 -4.55
N TYR A 11 1.74 2.41 -3.88
CA TYR A 11 2.50 3.52 -4.45
C TYR A 11 3.91 3.49 -3.86
N VAL A 12 4.89 3.21 -4.71
CA VAL A 12 6.32 3.20 -4.37
C VAL A 12 7.00 4.32 -5.13
N PHE A 13 7.46 5.34 -4.42
CA PHE A 13 8.09 6.51 -5.01
C PHE A 13 9.52 6.23 -5.45
N ALA A 14 9.96 6.92 -6.51
CA ALA A 14 11.31 6.78 -7.06
C ALA A 14 12.42 7.03 -6.00
N ASP A 15 12.15 7.87 -5.00
CA ASP A 15 13.11 8.23 -3.95
C ASP A 15 13.36 7.13 -2.90
N ILE A 16 12.59 6.03 -2.96
CA ILE A 16 12.79 4.84 -2.14
C ILE A 16 13.94 3.98 -2.70
N PHE A 17 14.22 4.07 -4.00
CA PHE A 17 15.24 3.27 -4.64
C PHE A 17 16.62 3.94 -4.56
N ASP A 18 17.67 3.13 -4.44
CA ASP A 18 19.07 3.61 -4.54
C ASP A 18 19.36 4.20 -5.93
N GLU A 19 18.75 3.63 -6.98
CA GLU A 19 18.78 4.08 -8.36
C GLU A 19 17.39 3.85 -8.99
N TYR A 20 16.85 4.86 -9.67
CA TYR A 20 15.61 4.75 -10.44
C TYR A 20 15.78 5.48 -11.77
N ILE A 21 15.67 4.73 -12.88
CA ILE A 21 15.76 5.25 -14.24
C ILE A 21 14.53 4.79 -15.01
N TYR A 22 13.81 5.75 -15.59
CA TYR A 22 12.65 5.48 -16.43
C TYR A 22 12.79 6.22 -17.75
N THR A 23 12.67 5.48 -18.85
CA THR A 23 12.61 6.04 -20.21
C THR A 23 11.24 5.70 -20.78
N PRO A 24 10.36 6.69 -21.01
CA PRO A 24 9.02 6.43 -21.52
C PRO A 24 9.08 5.89 -22.97
N PRO A 25 8.08 5.10 -23.39
CA PRO A 25 7.97 4.68 -24.78
C PRO A 25 7.83 5.89 -25.70
N PRO A 26 8.38 5.83 -26.93
CA PRO A 26 8.28 6.94 -27.88
C PRO A 26 6.81 7.24 -28.18
N ALA A 27 6.45 8.53 -28.16
CA ALA A 27 5.09 8.96 -28.47
C ALA A 27 4.68 8.47 -29.88
N PRO A 28 3.42 8.03 -30.08
CA PRO A 28 2.95 7.64 -31.40
C PRO A 28 3.11 8.81 -32.37
N ALA A 29 3.80 8.56 -33.49
CA ALA A 29 4.03 9.57 -34.51
C ALA A 29 2.68 10.12 -35.01
N SER A 30 2.53 11.44 -34.97
CA SER A 30 1.36 12.12 -35.54
C SER A 30 1.23 11.74 -37.02
N PRO A 31 0.01 11.46 -37.55
CA PRO A 31 -0.15 11.19 -38.97
C PRO A 31 0.36 12.39 -39.79
N PRO A 32 0.96 12.16 -40.97
CA PRO A 32 1.49 13.25 -41.80
C PRO A 32 0.36 14.22 -42.14
N SER A 33 0.52 15.48 -41.74
CA SER A 33 -0.39 16.56 -42.08
C SER A 33 -0.41 16.76 -43.59
N THR A 34 -1.59 16.61 -44.19
CA THR A 34 -1.84 17.10 -45.55
C THR A 34 -1.69 18.63 -45.54
N PRO A 35 -1.04 19.24 -46.55
CA PRO A 35 -0.84 20.67 -46.58
C PRO A 35 -2.17 21.36 -46.89
N SER A 36 -2.88 21.79 -45.85
CA SER A 36 -4.02 22.70 -46.00
C SER A 36 -3.65 24.04 -45.41
N SER A 37 -3.75 25.08 -46.23
CA SER A 37 -3.39 26.45 -45.93
C SER A 37 -4.37 27.03 -44.90
N SER A 38 -4.00 27.06 -43.63
CA SER A 38 -4.63 27.96 -42.66
C SER A 38 -3.63 28.36 -41.57
N LEU A 39 -3.71 29.63 -41.19
CA LEU A 39 -2.91 30.29 -40.16
C LEU A 39 -3.30 29.74 -38.78
N THR A 40 -2.67 28.66 -38.34
CA THR A 40 -2.70 28.21 -36.93
C THR A 40 -1.36 28.50 -36.25
N PRO A 41 -1.37 28.96 -34.99
CA PRO A 41 -0.13 29.22 -34.26
C PRO A 41 0.68 27.93 -34.07
N PRO A 42 2.02 28.03 -33.89
CA PRO A 42 2.89 26.87 -33.76
C PRO A 42 2.43 25.98 -32.59
N PRO A 43 2.58 24.64 -32.70
CA PRO A 43 2.20 23.74 -31.63
C PRO A 43 3.01 24.11 -30.38
N VAL A 44 2.29 24.32 -29.28
CA VAL A 44 2.86 24.50 -27.95
C VAL A 44 3.76 23.29 -27.68
N PRO A 45 5.01 23.45 -27.20
CA PRO A 45 5.84 22.30 -26.86
C PRO A 45 5.08 21.44 -25.85
N ALA A 46 4.85 20.17 -26.20
CA ALA A 46 4.21 19.22 -25.33
C ALA A 46 4.91 19.24 -23.96
N SER A 47 4.17 19.59 -22.92
CA SER A 47 4.62 19.33 -21.55
C SER A 47 4.94 17.83 -21.43
N GLN A 48 5.86 17.47 -20.55
CA GLN A 48 6.24 16.07 -20.24
C GLN A 48 5.08 15.18 -19.72
N SER A 49 3.82 15.64 -19.84
CA SER A 49 2.60 15.04 -19.34
C SER A 49 1.83 14.16 -20.34
N ASP A 50 2.18 14.18 -21.63
CA ASP A 50 1.36 13.52 -22.68
C ASP A 50 1.93 12.16 -23.14
N THR A 51 3.05 11.70 -22.58
CA THR A 51 3.53 10.34 -22.86
C THR A 51 2.77 9.34 -21.97
N PRO A 52 2.11 8.33 -22.57
CA PRO A 52 1.40 7.31 -21.79
C PRO A 52 2.39 6.58 -20.86
N PRO A 53 1.99 6.23 -19.64
CA PRO A 53 2.83 5.47 -18.74
C PRO A 53 3.09 4.07 -19.30
N THR A 54 4.23 3.47 -18.95
CA THR A 54 4.45 2.04 -19.18
C THR A 54 3.54 1.25 -18.25
N VAL A 55 2.64 0.45 -18.82
CA VAL A 55 1.74 -0.44 -18.10
C VAL A 55 1.99 -1.86 -18.57
N LEU A 56 2.10 -2.79 -17.63
CA LEU A 56 2.33 -4.21 -17.89
C LEU A 56 1.68 -5.04 -16.79
N GLU A 57 1.28 -6.26 -17.12
CA GLU A 57 0.76 -7.22 -16.16
C GLU A 57 1.77 -8.34 -15.90
N VAL A 58 1.91 -8.75 -14.64
CA VAL A 58 2.74 -9.89 -14.23
C VAL A 58 2.01 -10.77 -13.22
N PRO A 59 2.31 -12.09 -13.18
CA PRO A 59 1.81 -12.96 -12.12
C PRO A 59 2.36 -12.53 -10.76
N LEU A 60 1.54 -11.84 -9.96
CA LEU A 60 1.96 -11.28 -8.67
C LEU A 60 2.53 -12.34 -7.71
N GLY A 61 1.99 -13.56 -7.72
CA GLY A 61 2.52 -14.67 -6.92
C GLY A 61 3.98 -14.99 -7.25
N THR A 62 4.29 -15.13 -8.54
CA THR A 62 5.65 -15.36 -9.04
C THR A 62 6.58 -14.20 -8.69
N LEU A 63 6.12 -12.95 -8.84
CA LEU A 63 6.90 -11.78 -8.46
C LEU A 63 7.27 -11.81 -6.97
N ILE A 64 6.31 -12.13 -6.09
CA ILE A 64 6.54 -12.22 -4.65
C ILE A 64 7.52 -13.36 -4.31
N GLU A 65 7.40 -14.52 -4.96
CA GLU A 65 8.32 -15.64 -4.79
C GLU A 65 9.75 -15.29 -5.21
N CYS A 66 9.91 -14.64 -6.36
CA CYS A 66 11.21 -14.16 -6.85
C CYS A 66 11.84 -13.12 -5.90
N LEU A 67 11.04 -12.17 -5.40
CA LEU A 67 11.49 -11.19 -4.40
C LEU A 67 11.94 -11.86 -3.09
N ASN A 68 11.34 -12.99 -2.73
CA ASN A 68 11.64 -13.74 -1.51
C ASN A 68 12.50 -14.99 -1.74
N ILE A 69 13.27 -15.06 -2.83
CA ILE A 69 14.01 -16.28 -3.22
C ILE A 69 15.00 -16.77 -2.16
N PHE A 70 15.60 -15.83 -1.40
CA PHE A 70 16.50 -16.15 -0.29
C PHE A 70 15.81 -16.24 1.08
N GLY A 71 14.48 -16.08 1.13
CA GLY A 71 13.69 -16.13 2.36
C GLY A 71 13.90 -14.95 3.32
N THR A 72 14.58 -13.90 2.86
CA THR A 72 14.94 -12.71 3.63
C THR A 72 13.95 -11.55 3.43
N ALA A 73 13.08 -11.61 2.41
CA ALA A 73 12.12 -10.55 2.12
C ALA A 73 10.97 -10.60 3.14
N GLY A 74 10.81 -9.51 3.91
CA GLY A 74 9.80 -9.41 4.98
C GLY A 74 10.36 -9.62 6.39
N ALA A 75 11.64 -9.94 6.55
CA ALA A 75 12.32 -9.92 7.85
C ALA A 75 12.63 -8.48 8.32
N GLY A 76 11.60 -7.65 8.44
CA GLY A 76 11.71 -6.32 9.04
C GLY A 76 11.86 -6.42 10.56
N ALA A 77 13.02 -6.03 11.08
CA ALA A 77 13.24 -5.53 12.44
C ALA A 77 12.78 -6.40 13.65
N SER A 78 12.89 -7.72 13.59
CA SER A 78 12.93 -8.55 14.81
C SER A 78 14.15 -9.47 14.79
N GLY A 79 15.23 -9.02 15.43
CA GLY A 79 16.47 -9.78 15.58
C GLY A 79 16.29 -11.04 16.43
N ALA A 80 15.87 -12.15 15.82
CA ALA A 80 16.01 -13.48 16.39
C ALA A 80 17.37 -14.06 15.96
N LYS A 81 18.38 -13.92 16.82
CA LYS A 81 19.71 -14.50 16.62
C LYS A 81 19.64 -16.03 16.66
N HIS A 82 19.49 -16.69 15.51
CA HIS A 82 19.84 -18.11 15.40
C HIS A 82 21.37 -18.22 15.24
N LYS A 83 22.05 -18.53 16.35
CA LYS A 83 23.48 -18.87 16.35
C LYS A 83 23.68 -20.17 15.57
N LYS A 84 24.24 -20.08 14.35
CA LYS A 84 24.77 -21.24 13.63
C LYS A 84 26.25 -21.43 13.99
N TRP A 85 26.59 -22.64 14.40
CA TRP A 85 27.91 -23.10 14.86
C TRP A 85 28.99 -22.90 13.79
N ARG A 86 30.09 -22.19 14.11
CA ARG A 86 31.26 -22.05 13.21
C ARG A 86 32.15 -23.28 13.35
N LYS A 87 32.52 -23.89 12.21
CA LYS A 87 33.63 -24.85 12.11
C LYS A 87 34.89 -24.05 11.75
N ALA A 88 36.00 -24.37 12.42
CA ALA A 88 37.29 -23.72 12.25
C ALA A 88 38.04 -24.27 11.02
N GLY A 89 38.78 -23.37 10.36
CA GLY A 89 39.77 -23.67 9.31
C GLY A 89 39.27 -23.37 7.90
N ASP A 90 39.68 -22.25 7.31
CA ASP A 90 40.79 -22.26 6.36
C ASP A 90 41.27 -20.84 6.06
N ASP A 91 42.54 -20.78 5.67
CA ASP A 91 43.46 -19.65 5.54
C ASP A 91 43.60 -19.21 4.07
N ASP A 92 43.85 -17.91 3.89
CA ASP A 92 44.46 -17.16 2.76
C ASP A 92 44.15 -17.46 1.26
N GLY A 93 44.04 -16.38 0.47
CA GLY A 93 44.31 -16.45 -0.97
C GLY A 93 43.65 -15.39 -1.88
N ASP A 94 44.37 -14.30 -2.09
CA ASP A 94 44.53 -13.52 -3.34
C ASP A 94 43.40 -12.66 -3.94
N ALA A 95 43.75 -11.37 -4.03
CA ALA A 95 43.11 -10.34 -4.83
C ALA A 95 43.59 -10.42 -6.28
N HIS A 96 42.65 -10.36 -7.22
CA HIS A 96 42.93 -10.05 -8.62
C HIS A 96 42.01 -8.92 -9.06
N ASP A 97 42.63 -7.78 -9.37
CA ASP A 97 42.02 -6.65 -10.07
C ASP A 97 41.68 -7.06 -11.51
N ASP A 98 40.45 -6.80 -11.95
CA ASP A 98 40.10 -6.73 -13.37
C ASP A 98 39.08 -5.60 -13.59
N GLU A 99 39.51 -4.62 -14.39
CA GLU A 99 38.75 -3.46 -14.83
C GLU A 99 37.82 -3.86 -16.00
N GLY A 100 36.51 -3.67 -15.85
CA GLY A 100 35.55 -3.90 -16.93
C GLY A 100 34.25 -3.13 -16.75
N HIS A 101 33.92 -2.30 -17.72
CA HIS A 101 32.79 -1.37 -17.78
C HIS A 101 31.40 -1.97 -17.46
N GLY A 102 30.64 -1.22 -16.65
CA GLY A 102 29.23 -1.43 -16.35
C GLY A 102 29.02 -1.42 -14.84
N GLY A 103 28.42 -0.35 -14.29
CA GLY A 103 28.29 -0.13 -12.85
C GLY A 103 27.80 -1.38 -12.11
N ARG A 104 28.75 -2.08 -11.49
CA ARG A 104 28.54 -3.41 -10.90
C ARG A 104 27.62 -3.26 -9.71
N ILE A 105 26.54 -4.04 -9.67
CA ILE A 105 25.52 -3.96 -8.61
C ILE A 105 26.16 -4.00 -7.23
N GLU A 106 27.24 -4.79 -7.07
CA GLU A 106 28.13 -4.91 -5.91
C GLU A 106 28.56 -3.56 -5.30
N ASN A 107 28.74 -2.51 -6.10
CA ASN A 107 29.14 -1.17 -5.64
C ASN A 107 28.06 -0.48 -4.80
N PHE A 108 26.78 -0.87 -4.95
CA PHE A 108 25.66 -0.40 -4.13
C PHE A 108 25.48 -1.21 -2.84
N PHE A 109 26.28 -2.27 -2.63
CA PHE A 109 26.15 -3.22 -1.51
C PHE A 109 27.43 -3.38 -0.68
N GLY A 110 28.41 -2.48 -0.85
CA GLY A 110 29.63 -2.40 -0.01
C GLY A 110 29.33 -2.22 1.49
N PRO A 111 30.31 -2.50 2.40
CA PRO A 111 30.05 -2.91 3.78
C PRO A 111 29.63 -1.75 4.68
N ALA A 112 28.40 -1.27 4.53
CA ALA A 112 27.73 -0.44 5.52
C ALA A 112 27.14 -1.33 6.62
N GLY A 113 28.02 -1.79 7.52
CA GLY A 113 27.65 -2.22 8.88
C GLY A 113 26.81 -3.48 9.02
N GLY A 114 27.44 -4.66 8.92
CA GLY A 114 27.11 -5.88 9.71
C GLY A 114 25.72 -6.52 9.58
N GLU A 115 24.75 -5.89 8.93
CA GLU A 115 23.41 -6.44 8.68
C GLU A 115 23.37 -7.03 7.27
N LYS A 116 23.03 -8.32 7.20
CA LYS A 116 22.80 -9.01 5.92
C LYS A 116 21.62 -8.34 5.23
N ARG A 117 21.88 -7.58 4.16
CA ARG A 117 20.83 -6.95 3.35
C ARG A 117 20.78 -7.61 1.98
N THR A 118 19.59 -8.02 1.58
CA THR A 118 19.34 -8.51 0.23
C THR A 118 19.22 -7.34 -0.73
N GLY A 119 20.05 -7.33 -1.76
CA GLY A 119 19.99 -6.37 -2.86
C GLY A 119 19.07 -6.84 -3.97
N MET A 120 18.42 -5.90 -4.65
CA MET A 120 17.57 -6.20 -5.80
C MET A 120 17.72 -5.14 -6.89
N ARG A 121 17.80 -5.58 -8.15
CA ARG A 121 17.65 -4.74 -9.34
C ARG A 121 16.50 -5.28 -10.18
N LEU A 122 15.51 -4.43 -10.41
CA LEU A 122 14.39 -4.66 -11.32
C LEU A 122 14.71 -4.01 -12.67
N SER A 123 14.46 -4.70 -13.77
CA SER A 123 14.67 -4.15 -15.11
C SER A 123 13.60 -4.64 -16.07
N TYR A 124 13.13 -3.74 -16.93
CA TYR A 124 12.14 -4.02 -17.95
C TYR A 124 12.51 -3.27 -19.22
N ALA A 125 12.80 -4.01 -20.31
CA ALA A 125 13.29 -3.44 -21.55
C ALA A 125 12.18 -2.88 -22.48
N GLY A 126 10.91 -3.09 -22.10
CA GLY A 126 9.74 -2.65 -22.86
C GLY A 126 8.89 -3.83 -23.34
N GLU A 127 7.92 -3.52 -24.20
CA GLU A 127 6.96 -4.48 -24.74
C GLU A 127 7.67 -5.70 -25.36
N GLY A 128 7.10 -6.89 -25.14
CA GLY A 128 7.66 -8.17 -25.60
C GLY A 128 8.86 -8.70 -24.82
N HIS A 129 9.37 -7.97 -23.81
CA HIS A 129 10.48 -8.42 -22.96
C HIS A 129 9.98 -8.86 -21.57
N PRO A 130 10.68 -9.81 -20.91
CA PRO A 130 10.34 -10.18 -19.53
C PRO A 130 10.69 -9.07 -18.54
N LEU A 131 10.08 -9.13 -17.36
CA LEU A 131 10.50 -8.38 -16.19
C LEU A 131 11.65 -9.15 -15.52
N THR A 132 12.85 -8.59 -15.57
CA THR A 132 14.06 -9.21 -15.03
C THR A 132 14.32 -8.73 -13.61
N LEU A 133 14.46 -9.66 -12.67
CA LEU A 133 14.85 -9.42 -11.29
C LEU A 133 16.23 -10.04 -11.04
N LEU A 134 17.19 -9.21 -10.64
CA LEU A 134 18.49 -9.67 -10.15
C LEU A 134 18.52 -9.47 -8.63
N VAL A 135 18.60 -10.56 -7.87
CA VAL A 135 18.56 -10.55 -6.39
C VAL A 135 19.89 -11.08 -5.86
N LEU A 136 20.48 -10.39 -4.88
CA LEU A 136 21.74 -10.77 -4.24
C LEU A 136 21.52 -10.88 -2.72
N GLU A 137 21.92 -12.00 -2.10
CA GLU A 137 21.76 -12.18 -0.65
C GLU A 137 22.66 -11.24 0.16
N ASP A 138 23.93 -11.12 -0.23
CA ASP A 138 24.93 -10.19 0.27
C ASP A 138 26.03 -9.93 -0.80
N ALA A 139 26.98 -9.03 -0.53
CA ALA A 139 28.01 -8.63 -1.50
C ALA A 139 28.93 -9.77 -1.97
N ALA A 140 29.07 -10.84 -1.18
CA ALA A 140 29.89 -12.01 -1.52
C ALA A 140 29.03 -13.28 -1.70
N GLY A 141 27.70 -13.10 -1.78
CA GLY A 141 26.71 -14.14 -1.64
C GLY A 141 26.19 -14.63 -2.98
N PRO A 142 25.34 -15.67 -2.97
CA PRO A 142 24.70 -16.15 -4.19
C PRO A 142 23.85 -15.05 -4.82
N THR A 143 23.90 -15.01 -6.15
CA THR A 143 23.05 -14.15 -6.99
C THR A 143 22.01 -15.01 -7.68
N ALA A 144 20.77 -14.54 -7.72
CA ALA A 144 19.68 -15.16 -8.45
C ALA A 144 19.17 -14.19 -9.52
N THR A 145 18.96 -14.70 -10.74
CA THR A 145 18.30 -13.97 -11.82
C THR A 145 16.96 -14.64 -12.10
N CYS A 146 15.89 -13.86 -12.07
CA CYS A 146 14.55 -14.31 -12.42
C CYS A 146 14.04 -13.51 -13.62
N GLU A 147 13.47 -14.20 -14.60
CA GLU A 147 12.80 -13.59 -15.74
C GLU A 147 11.31 -13.92 -15.65
N ILE A 148 10.48 -12.90 -15.44
CA ILE A 148 9.05 -13.05 -15.27
C ILE A 148 8.37 -12.61 -16.57
N THR A 149 7.56 -13.49 -17.15
CA THR A 149 6.75 -13.18 -18.33
C THR A 149 5.82 -12.00 -18.05
N THR A 150 5.78 -11.05 -18.99
CA THR A 150 4.90 -9.89 -18.96
C THR A 150 3.73 -10.08 -19.93
N TYR A 151 2.60 -9.47 -19.62
CA TYR A 151 1.40 -9.48 -20.43
C TYR A 151 0.89 -8.06 -20.65
N ASP A 152 0.09 -7.88 -21.71
CA ASP A 152 -0.64 -6.64 -21.92
C ASP A 152 -1.64 -6.44 -20.78
N ALA A 153 -1.59 -5.27 -20.15
CA ALA A 153 -2.43 -4.99 -18.99
C ALA A 153 -3.89 -4.85 -19.38
N GLU A 154 -4.75 -5.58 -18.68
CA GLU A 154 -6.19 -5.39 -18.81
C GLU A 154 -6.61 -4.02 -18.26
N PRO A 155 -7.65 -3.37 -18.85
CA PRO A 155 -8.19 -2.13 -18.30
C PRO A 155 -8.66 -2.34 -16.85
N HIS A 156 -8.02 -1.64 -15.92
CA HIS A 156 -8.42 -1.73 -14.52
C HIS A 156 -9.69 -0.92 -14.27
N LEU A 157 -10.67 -1.52 -13.58
CA LEU A 157 -11.83 -0.77 -13.10
C LEU A 157 -11.37 0.15 -11.95
N GLU A 158 -11.36 1.45 -12.21
CA GLU A 158 -11.11 2.44 -11.18
C GLU A 158 -12.36 2.63 -10.32
N LEU A 159 -12.17 2.74 -9.01
CA LEU A 159 -13.21 3.16 -8.08
C LEU A 159 -12.92 4.62 -7.71
N PRO A 160 -13.39 5.62 -8.48
CA PRO A 160 -13.10 7.01 -8.19
C PRO A 160 -13.72 7.39 -6.84
N PHE A 161 -12.89 7.86 -5.90
CA PHE A 161 -13.35 8.34 -4.61
C PHE A 161 -13.49 9.86 -4.69
N ASP A 162 -14.70 10.38 -4.45
CA ASP A 162 -14.95 11.82 -4.43
C ASP A 162 -14.64 12.39 -3.04
N ALA A 163 -13.54 13.14 -2.97
CA ALA A 163 -13.10 13.76 -1.72
C ALA A 163 -14.09 14.83 -1.21
N GLU A 164 -14.82 15.50 -2.10
CA GLU A 164 -15.78 16.55 -1.73
C GLU A 164 -17.07 15.95 -1.14
N GLN A 165 -17.37 14.69 -1.45
CA GLN A 165 -18.53 13.94 -0.94
C GLN A 165 -18.15 13.01 0.23
N THR A 166 -17.07 13.32 0.95
CA THR A 166 -16.65 12.49 2.09
C THR A 166 -17.65 12.61 3.25
N ALA A 167 -18.37 11.53 3.56
CA ALA A 167 -19.35 11.46 4.63
C ALA A 167 -18.72 11.14 6.00
N LEU A 168 -17.67 10.32 5.99
CA LEU A 168 -16.89 9.94 7.18
C LEU A 168 -15.40 9.94 6.85
N LYS A 169 -14.60 10.60 7.68
CA LYS A 169 -13.13 10.56 7.60
C LYS A 169 -12.52 10.38 8.97
N ILE A 170 -11.64 9.40 9.08
CA ILE A 170 -10.96 9.02 10.32
C ILE A 170 -9.48 8.82 10.02
N ILE A 171 -8.62 9.33 10.90
CA ILE A 171 -7.21 8.94 10.94
C ILE A 171 -6.94 8.32 12.31
N LEU A 172 -6.40 7.11 12.31
CA LEU A 172 -6.08 6.34 13.50
C LEU A 172 -4.77 5.59 13.33
N LYS A 173 -4.16 5.17 14.44
CA LYS A 173 -3.01 4.25 14.39
C LYS A 173 -3.46 2.93 13.76
N SER A 174 -2.69 2.40 12.82
CA SER A 174 -3.05 1.18 12.09
C SER A 174 -3.22 -0.04 13.02
N SER A 175 -2.51 -0.06 14.15
CA SER A 175 -2.64 -1.11 15.15
C SER A 175 -4.07 -1.26 15.69
N TRP A 176 -4.77 -0.15 15.92
CA TRP A 176 -6.14 -0.19 16.46
C TRP A 176 -7.11 -0.86 15.50
N LEU A 177 -7.02 -0.55 14.20
CA LEU A 177 -7.87 -1.19 13.19
C LEU A 177 -7.45 -2.63 12.93
N ARG A 178 -6.15 -2.92 12.94
CA ARG A 178 -5.63 -4.29 12.83
C ARG A 178 -6.20 -5.17 13.93
N ASP A 179 -6.07 -4.73 15.18
CA ASP A 179 -6.47 -5.51 16.35
C ASP A 179 -7.99 -5.75 16.30
N ALA A 180 -8.76 -4.72 15.96
CA ALA A 180 -10.20 -4.81 15.71
C ALA A 180 -10.55 -5.91 14.68
N LEU A 181 -9.95 -5.83 13.49
CA LEU A 181 -10.24 -6.77 12.41
C LEU A 181 -9.74 -8.19 12.72
N SER A 182 -8.73 -8.34 13.57
CA SER A 182 -8.17 -9.65 13.94
C SER A 182 -9.00 -10.38 15.00
N GLU A 183 -9.80 -9.64 15.78
CA GLU A 183 -10.68 -10.18 16.81
C GLU A 183 -12.06 -10.63 16.27
N LEU A 184 -12.36 -10.33 15.01
CA LEU A 184 -13.63 -10.69 14.39
C LEU A 184 -13.72 -12.19 14.10
N ASP A 185 -14.93 -12.74 14.27
CA ASP A 185 -15.22 -14.13 13.91
C ASP A 185 -15.03 -14.32 12.39
N PRO A 186 -14.13 -15.22 11.95
CA PRO A 186 -13.95 -15.55 10.53
C PRO A 186 -15.22 -16.04 9.83
N SER A 187 -16.24 -16.50 10.57
CA SER A 187 -17.55 -16.88 10.03
C SER A 187 -18.44 -15.68 9.64
N SER A 188 -18.00 -14.45 9.91
CA SER A 188 -18.75 -13.23 9.57
C SER A 188 -18.81 -13.02 8.07
N ASP A 189 -20.00 -12.74 7.54
CA ASP A 189 -20.18 -12.38 6.13
C ASP A 189 -20.03 -10.88 5.89
N LYS A 190 -20.38 -10.08 6.90
CA LYS A 190 -20.58 -8.64 6.81
C LYS A 190 -19.86 -7.91 7.94
N LEU A 191 -19.17 -6.83 7.58
CA LEU A 191 -18.57 -5.87 8.49
C LEU A 191 -19.21 -4.50 8.26
N THR A 192 -19.68 -3.85 9.33
CA THR A 192 -20.31 -2.53 9.27
C THR A 192 -19.45 -1.51 9.98
N PHE A 193 -19.17 -0.41 9.30
CA PHE A 193 -18.61 0.80 9.90
C PHE A 193 -19.74 1.79 10.18
N ILE A 194 -19.86 2.22 11.42
CA ILE A 194 -20.87 3.17 11.87
C ILE A 194 -20.14 4.41 12.41
N GLY A 195 -20.33 5.54 11.75
CA GLY A 195 -19.83 6.83 12.19
C GLY A 195 -20.95 7.63 12.86
N ASN A 196 -20.71 8.20 14.04
CA ASN A 196 -21.63 9.14 14.67
C ASN A 196 -20.95 10.50 14.83
N PRO A 197 -21.67 11.61 14.58
CA PRO A 197 -21.12 12.95 14.80
C PRO A 197 -20.75 13.12 16.28
N PRO A 198 -19.70 13.89 16.60
CA PRO A 198 -19.36 14.21 17.98
C PRO A 198 -20.59 14.82 18.66
N THR A 199 -20.98 14.29 19.82
CA THR A 199 -22.11 14.87 20.57
C THR A 199 -21.76 16.30 20.97
N ALA A 200 -22.51 17.26 20.43
CA ALA A 200 -22.37 18.67 20.79
C ALA A 200 -22.45 18.77 22.32
N HIS A 201 -21.48 19.44 22.93
CA HIS A 201 -21.42 19.66 24.38
C HIS A 201 -22.67 20.41 24.86
N GLY A 202 -23.74 19.67 25.16
CA GLY A 202 -24.98 20.19 25.67
C GLY A 202 -24.83 20.60 27.13
N THR A 203 -24.86 21.91 27.37
CA THR A 203 -25.03 22.61 28.66
C THR A 203 -24.05 22.26 29.80
N ASN A 204 -23.30 23.27 30.25
CA ASN A 204 -22.21 23.21 31.23
C ASN A 204 -22.57 22.79 32.68
N THR A 205 -23.68 22.09 32.93
CA THR A 205 -23.96 21.59 34.29
C THR A 205 -23.25 20.25 34.54
N THR A 206 -22.74 20.06 35.75
CA THR A 206 -22.01 18.85 36.15
C THR A 206 -22.89 17.60 36.11
N ALA A 207 -24.20 17.73 36.37
CA ALA A 207 -25.18 16.63 36.28
C ALA A 207 -25.48 16.23 34.82
N ALA A 208 -25.57 17.20 33.89
CA ALA A 208 -25.78 16.92 32.47
C ALA A 208 -24.55 16.22 31.84
N ARG A 209 -23.34 16.56 32.27
CA ARG A 209 -22.11 15.89 31.81
C ARG A 209 -22.05 14.41 32.21
N THR A 210 -22.48 14.06 33.42
CA THR A 210 -22.51 12.66 33.88
C THR A 210 -23.61 11.85 33.19
N ALA A 211 -24.79 12.44 32.96
CA ALA A 211 -25.90 11.81 32.24
C ALA A 211 -25.63 11.67 30.72
N ALA A 212 -25.03 12.68 30.10
CA ALA A 212 -24.66 12.66 28.68
C ALA A 212 -23.54 11.64 28.40
N ARG A 213 -22.60 11.44 29.34
CA ARG A 213 -21.55 10.41 29.20
C ARG A 213 -22.12 8.99 29.30
N ALA A 214 -23.23 8.79 30.00
CA ALA A 214 -23.91 7.50 30.11
C ALA A 214 -24.76 7.15 28.86
N THR A 215 -25.01 8.10 27.96
CA THR A 215 -25.85 7.95 26.75
C THR A 215 -25.14 8.35 25.45
N ALA A 216 -23.86 8.69 25.50
CA ALA A 216 -23.11 9.13 24.33
C ALA A 216 -22.85 7.94 23.38
N LYS A 217 -23.33 8.07 22.14
CA LYS A 217 -23.00 7.11 21.07
C LYS A 217 -21.48 7.14 20.82
N PRO A 218 -20.85 5.99 20.53
CA PRO A 218 -19.45 5.94 20.13
C PRO A 218 -19.25 6.70 18.81
N MET A 219 -18.11 7.36 18.64
CA MET A 219 -17.84 8.10 17.41
C MET A 219 -17.66 7.17 16.23
N LEU A 220 -16.90 6.10 16.42
CA LEU A 220 -16.81 5.00 15.47
C LEU A 220 -17.23 3.71 16.17
N ARG A 221 -18.09 2.94 15.51
CA ARG A 221 -18.37 1.56 15.86
C ARG A 221 -18.03 0.67 14.68
N ILE A 222 -17.29 -0.40 14.95
CA ILE A 222 -17.06 -1.50 14.02
C ILE A 222 -17.92 -2.66 14.51
N GLN A 223 -18.81 -3.15 13.65
CA GLN A 223 -19.73 -4.22 13.98
C GLN A 223 -19.60 -5.35 12.96
N ALA A 224 -19.51 -6.59 13.44
CA ALA A 224 -19.58 -7.77 12.58
C ALA A 224 -20.68 -8.71 13.09
N VAL A 225 -21.36 -9.38 12.17
CA VAL A 225 -22.37 -10.40 12.49
C VAL A 225 -21.88 -11.74 11.95
N GLY A 226 -21.61 -12.68 12.85
CA GLY A 226 -21.20 -14.04 12.56
C GLY A 226 -22.31 -15.04 12.84
N SER A 227 -22.03 -16.33 12.59
CA SER A 227 -23.02 -17.40 12.74
C SER A 227 -23.49 -17.60 14.19
N PHE A 228 -22.65 -17.25 15.17
CA PHE A 228 -22.88 -17.54 16.60
C PHE A 228 -23.08 -16.29 17.46
N GLY A 229 -23.19 -15.11 16.84
CA GLY A 229 -23.33 -13.85 17.55
C GLY A 229 -22.82 -12.66 16.75
N SER A 230 -22.88 -11.49 17.39
CA SER A 230 -22.37 -10.24 16.85
C SER A 230 -21.25 -9.68 17.71
N THR A 231 -20.21 -9.14 17.08
CA THR A 231 -19.13 -8.44 17.73
C THR A 231 -19.28 -6.94 17.48
N GLU A 232 -19.15 -6.13 18.52
CA GLU A 232 -19.18 -4.67 18.45
C GLU A 232 -17.93 -4.09 19.11
N MET A 233 -17.25 -3.18 18.43
CA MET A 233 -16.06 -2.49 18.90
C MET A 233 -16.30 -0.98 18.82
N ASP A 234 -16.31 -0.34 19.99
CA ASP A 234 -16.65 1.06 20.16
C ASP A 234 -15.42 1.92 20.41
N TYR A 235 -15.21 2.89 19.54
CA TYR A 235 -14.13 3.87 19.63
C TYR A 235 -14.69 5.21 20.12
N PRO A 236 -14.29 5.67 21.32
CA PRO A 236 -14.79 6.90 21.91
C PRO A 236 -14.16 8.15 21.27
N ASN A 237 -14.61 9.33 21.71
CA ASN A 237 -13.99 10.62 21.38
C ASN A 237 -12.65 10.80 22.10
N ASP A 238 -11.66 10.01 21.73
CA ASP A 238 -10.32 10.06 22.30
C ASP A 238 -9.29 10.32 21.20
N ARG A 239 -8.55 11.43 21.33
CA ARG A 239 -7.53 11.85 20.35
C ARG A 239 -6.29 10.96 20.35
N GLU A 240 -6.04 10.18 21.41
CA GLU A 240 -4.95 9.19 21.42
C GLU A 240 -5.25 7.97 20.55
N VAL A 241 -6.55 7.76 20.27
CA VAL A 241 -7.08 6.65 19.47
C VAL A 241 -7.45 7.13 18.07
N LEU A 242 -8.19 8.24 17.97
CA LEU A 242 -8.65 8.88 16.74
C LEU A 242 -7.95 10.23 16.57
N GLU A 243 -6.85 10.25 15.81
CA GLU A 243 -6.09 11.48 15.55
C GLU A 243 -6.90 12.51 14.76
N THR A 244 -7.76 12.04 13.85
CA THR A 244 -8.72 12.86 13.11
C THR A 244 -10.05 12.14 13.04
N PHE A 245 -11.13 12.88 13.21
CA PHE A 245 -12.48 12.37 13.00
C PHE A 245 -13.38 13.50 12.49
N GLU A 246 -13.94 13.29 11.30
CA GLU A 246 -14.86 14.19 10.63
C GLU A 246 -16.09 13.37 10.22
N CYS A 247 -17.24 13.71 10.80
CA CYS A 247 -18.52 13.05 10.55
C CYS A 247 -19.63 14.04 10.89
N THR A 248 -20.42 14.44 9.90
CA THR A 248 -21.46 15.46 10.06
C THR A 248 -22.82 14.88 10.43
N ARG A 249 -23.09 13.65 9.97
CA ARG A 249 -24.34 12.91 10.16
C ARG A 249 -24.01 11.48 10.54
N THR A 250 -24.89 10.81 11.28
CA THR A 250 -24.70 9.38 11.52
C THR A 250 -24.75 8.64 10.19
N VAL A 251 -23.72 7.84 9.91
CA VAL A 251 -23.62 6.98 8.73
C VAL A 251 -23.39 5.53 9.14
N SER A 252 -23.85 4.60 8.32
CA SER A 252 -23.69 3.16 8.54
C SER A 252 -23.54 2.50 7.18
N PHE A 253 -22.38 1.88 6.93
CA PHE A 253 -22.13 1.17 5.68
C PHE A 253 -21.55 -0.21 5.96
N SER A 254 -22.10 -1.20 5.27
CA SER A 254 -21.68 -2.58 5.38
C SER A 254 -20.83 -3.01 4.19
N TYR A 255 -19.84 -3.86 4.43
CA TYR A 255 -18.91 -4.37 3.44
C TYR A 255 -18.76 -5.88 3.61
N ARG A 256 -18.39 -6.57 2.53
CA ARG A 256 -18.07 -8.00 2.60
C ARG A 256 -16.85 -8.21 3.50
N TYR A 257 -17.01 -8.97 4.58
CA TYR A 257 -15.95 -9.21 5.56
C TYR A 257 -14.66 -9.75 4.92
N SER A 258 -14.79 -10.72 4.00
CA SER A 258 -13.66 -11.33 3.29
C SER A 258 -12.93 -10.39 2.32
N ASN A 259 -13.50 -9.22 2.01
CA ASN A 259 -12.81 -8.17 1.28
C ASN A 259 -11.99 -7.31 2.24
N ILE A 260 -12.60 -6.84 3.34
CA ILE A 260 -11.95 -5.94 4.30
C ILE A 260 -10.77 -6.62 5.01
N THR A 261 -10.89 -7.89 5.37
CA THR A 261 -9.81 -8.63 6.06
C THR A 261 -8.53 -8.77 5.24
N ARG A 262 -8.57 -8.56 3.92
CA ARG A 262 -7.37 -8.52 3.07
C ARG A 262 -6.46 -7.34 3.39
N ALA A 263 -7.02 -6.27 3.96
CA ALA A 263 -6.26 -5.12 4.42
C ALA A 263 -5.40 -5.40 5.66
N ILE A 264 -5.63 -6.50 6.40
CA ILE A 264 -4.89 -6.81 7.63
C ILE A 264 -3.38 -6.86 7.40
N ARG A 265 -2.91 -7.38 6.25
CA ARG A 265 -1.47 -7.40 5.93
C ARG A 265 -0.91 -5.98 5.77
N ALA A 266 -1.62 -5.07 5.12
CA ALA A 266 -1.19 -3.67 5.03
C ALA A 266 -1.23 -2.97 6.39
N LEU A 267 -2.23 -3.29 7.22
CA LEU A 267 -2.35 -2.79 8.60
C LEU A 267 -1.24 -3.28 9.53
N GLN A 268 -0.68 -4.47 9.30
CA GLN A 268 0.45 -5.01 10.07
C GLN A 268 1.73 -4.21 9.87
N HIS A 269 1.92 -3.63 8.68
CA HIS A 269 3.15 -2.92 8.32
C HIS A 269 3.00 -1.41 8.27
N SER A 270 1.79 -0.86 8.30
CA SER A 270 1.55 0.58 8.33
C SER A 270 1.59 1.18 9.73
N THR A 271 1.90 2.45 9.81
CA THR A 271 1.91 3.22 11.08
C THR A 271 0.57 3.89 11.34
N LYS A 272 -0.04 4.47 10.30
CA LYS A 272 -1.33 5.16 10.35
C LYS A 272 -2.24 4.69 9.22
N THR A 273 -3.53 4.73 9.47
CA THR A 273 -4.58 4.46 8.47
C THR A 273 -5.51 5.65 8.38
N SER A 274 -5.74 6.14 7.17
CA SER A 274 -6.87 7.01 6.86
C SER A 274 -8.02 6.15 6.36
N LEU A 275 -9.14 6.15 7.10
CA LEU A 275 -10.40 5.52 6.70
C LEU A 275 -11.34 6.63 6.24
N ARG A 276 -11.80 6.54 5.00
CA ARG A 276 -12.78 7.47 4.43
C ARG A 276 -13.91 6.71 3.79
N ILE A 277 -15.12 7.22 3.94
CA ILE A 277 -16.32 6.71 3.27
C ILE A 277 -17.05 7.92 2.69
N ASP A 278 -17.44 7.86 1.42
CA ASP A 278 -18.22 8.90 0.76
C ASP A 278 -19.74 8.74 0.97
N GLU A 279 -20.54 9.64 0.42
CA GLU A 279 -22.01 9.60 0.55
C GLU A 279 -22.64 8.35 -0.09
N GLU A 280 -21.98 7.75 -1.08
CA GLU A 280 -22.45 6.52 -1.75
C GLU A 280 -21.98 5.24 -1.04
N GLY A 281 -21.11 5.37 -0.04
CA GLY A 281 -20.61 4.26 0.75
C GLY A 281 -19.36 3.59 0.18
N LEU A 282 -18.67 4.18 -0.79
CA LEU A 282 -17.38 3.67 -1.24
C LEU A 282 -16.35 3.87 -0.13
N LEU A 283 -15.79 2.77 0.36
CA LEU A 283 -14.72 2.78 1.35
C LEU A 283 -13.38 3.06 0.65
N SER A 284 -12.61 3.98 1.20
CA SER A 284 -11.19 4.21 0.90
C SER A 284 -10.36 4.09 2.18
N LEU A 285 -9.49 3.08 2.23
CA LEU A 285 -8.47 2.92 3.26
C LEU A 285 -7.11 3.28 2.66
N GLN A 286 -6.41 4.24 3.24
CA GLN A 286 -5.02 4.55 2.89
C GLN A 286 -4.10 4.24 4.06
N PHE A 287 -3.11 3.39 3.83
CA PHE A 287 -2.16 2.90 4.82
C PHE A 287 -0.82 3.59 4.61
N LEU A 288 -0.35 4.31 5.62
CA LEU A 288 0.97 4.94 5.62
C LEU A 288 2.04 3.91 5.91
N MET A 289 2.87 3.59 4.92
CA MET A 289 3.89 2.56 4.98
C MET A 289 5.25 3.20 5.31
N PRO A 290 5.92 2.78 6.40
CA PRO A 290 7.26 3.26 6.71
C PRO A 290 8.23 2.75 5.65
N SER A 291 8.97 3.65 5.00
CA SER A 291 10.05 3.29 4.08
C SER A 291 11.39 3.90 4.55
N PRO A 292 12.43 3.07 4.78
CA PRO A 292 13.76 3.56 5.13
C PRO A 292 14.39 4.27 3.92
N LYS A 293 14.82 5.53 4.07
CA LYS A 293 15.61 6.21 3.02
C LYS A 293 17.08 5.80 3.08
N PRO A 294 17.72 5.50 1.94
CA PRO A 294 19.17 5.21 1.88
C PRO A 294 20.07 6.34 2.41
N ARG A 295 19.61 7.60 2.32
CA ARG A 295 20.39 8.81 2.68
C ARG A 295 19.94 9.51 3.97
N GLY A 296 19.18 8.81 4.83
CA GLY A 296 18.60 9.37 6.04
C GLY A 296 17.30 10.12 5.78
N GLY A 297 16.36 10.03 6.73
CA GLY A 297 14.97 10.51 6.61
C GLY A 297 13.96 9.38 6.40
N THR A 298 12.68 9.70 6.48
CA THR A 298 11.58 8.77 6.16
C THR A 298 11.01 9.13 4.79
N SER A 299 10.82 8.14 3.92
CA SER A 299 9.89 8.26 2.78
C SER A 299 8.61 7.56 3.18
N ASP A 300 7.49 8.13 2.79
CA ASP A 300 6.20 7.55 3.04
C ASP A 300 5.73 6.89 1.74
N ALA A 301 5.83 5.57 1.67
CA ALA A 301 5.04 4.81 0.71
C ALA A 301 3.61 4.71 1.25
N PHE A 302 2.64 4.46 0.38
CA PHE A 302 1.30 4.16 0.85
C PHE A 302 0.63 3.07 0.03
N ILE A 303 -0.25 2.35 0.70
CA ILE A 303 -1.15 1.39 0.05
C ILE A 303 -2.55 1.98 0.15
N GLU A 304 -3.27 1.98 -0.95
CA GLU A 304 -4.69 2.32 -0.98
C GLU A 304 -5.51 1.06 -1.23
N PHE A 305 -6.59 0.89 -0.47
CA PHE A 305 -7.57 -0.15 -0.64
C PHE A 305 -8.95 0.50 -0.77
N ARG A 306 -9.67 0.18 -1.84
CA ARG A 306 -11.03 0.65 -2.09
C ARG A 306 -12.01 -0.51 -2.17
N CYS A 307 -13.20 -0.35 -1.62
CA CYS A 307 -14.23 -1.40 -1.61
C CYS A 307 -15.62 -0.78 -1.69
N LEU A 308 -16.45 -1.32 -2.59
CA LEU A 308 -17.86 -0.95 -2.65
C LEU A 308 -18.63 -1.51 -1.45
N PRO A 309 -19.67 -0.79 -0.99
CA PRO A 309 -20.55 -1.26 0.07
C PRO A 309 -21.39 -2.46 -0.41
N LEU A 310 -22.02 -3.15 0.52
CA LEU A 310 -23.08 -4.11 0.25
C LEU A 310 -24.41 -3.37 0.13
N ASP A 311 -25.27 -3.82 -0.78
CA ASP A 311 -26.64 -3.34 -0.91
C ASP A 311 -27.41 -3.64 0.39
N GLU A 312 -28.18 -2.66 0.91
CA GLU A 312 -28.93 -2.81 2.18
C GLU A 312 -30.16 -3.74 2.06
N ASP A 313 -30.58 -4.10 0.84
CA ASP A 313 -31.79 -4.88 0.55
C ASP A 313 -31.60 -6.43 0.57
N ILE A 314 -30.67 -6.95 1.38
CA ILE A 314 -30.48 -8.40 1.59
C ILE A 314 -30.45 -8.77 3.08
#